data_AF-A0A412DPI6-F1
#
_entry.id   AF-A0A412DPI6-F1
#
_cell.length_a   1.000
_cell.length_b   1.000
_cell.length_c   1.000
_cell.angle_alpha   90.00
_cell.angle_beta   90.00
_cell.angle_gamma   90.00
#
_symmetry.space_group_name_H-M   'P 1'
#
loop_
_entity.id
_entity.type
_entity.pdbx_description
1 polymer ?
#
loop_
_entity_poly.entity_id
_entity_poly.type
_entity_poly.pdbx_seq_one_letter_code
_entity_poly.pdbx_strand_id
1 'polypeptide(L)'
;MKKIILSVFGMLVMAAGVQAQELIKDNEFDNADITTEYGSKDNVTFGTWCSVNNETAASFRIINDKQRGKVLEFSVDPKLTTWYKSFVAQRYEGSVEPGMYKLGFWAKSEDMGQVKVFIRLRDANGKDLQRFVLCTQSQPKKADRKFYGGFGKANPSGKWTYYTLDFNFGKVSNTIYQFSMNDTEDATPADLTNFSICFQNSASEPSSILIDGVSLKKIEE
;
A
#
# COMPACT_ATOMS: atom_id res chain seq x y z
N MET A 1 32.60 -62.33 9.86
CA MET A 1 31.41 -61.77 10.53
C MET A 1 31.28 -60.30 10.15
N LYS A 2 30.04 -59.79 10.18
CA LYS A 2 29.47 -58.71 9.36
C LYS A 2 30.17 -57.34 9.43
N LYS A 3 30.33 -56.72 8.25
CA LYS A 3 30.53 -55.28 8.05
C LYS A 3 29.23 -54.56 8.46
N ILE A 4 29.30 -53.59 9.36
CA ILE A 4 28.20 -52.64 9.60
C ILE A 4 28.74 -51.26 9.27
N ILE A 5 28.41 -50.78 8.07
CA ILE A 5 28.58 -49.37 7.70
C ILE A 5 27.34 -48.67 8.27
N LEU A 6 27.49 -47.95 9.38
CA LEU A 6 26.47 -46.99 9.81
C LEU A 6 26.56 -45.77 8.88
N SER A 7 25.73 -45.76 7.84
CA SER A 7 25.45 -44.54 7.09
C SER A 7 24.54 -43.66 7.95
N VAL A 8 25.12 -42.69 8.66
CA VAL A 8 24.37 -41.59 9.24
C VAL A 8 24.01 -40.67 8.08
N PHE A 9 22.84 -40.90 7.47
CA PHE A 9 22.17 -39.90 6.66
C PHE A 9 21.74 -38.79 7.62
N GLY A 10 22.60 -37.78 7.76
CA GLY A 10 22.23 -36.51 8.36
C GLY A 10 21.14 -35.89 7.51
N MET A 11 19.89 -36.10 7.91
CA MET A 11 18.75 -35.36 7.38
C MET A 11 18.94 -33.91 7.84
N LEU A 12 19.55 -33.10 6.97
CA LEU A 12 19.59 -31.67 7.11
C LEU A 12 18.15 -31.18 6.95
N VAL A 13 17.46 -30.98 8.08
CA VAL A 13 16.20 -30.25 8.09
C VAL A 13 16.56 -28.82 7.73
N MET A 14 16.41 -28.48 6.44
CA MET A 14 16.35 -27.09 6.02
C MET A 14 15.10 -26.52 6.67
N ALA A 15 15.27 -25.76 7.76
CA ALA A 15 14.25 -24.84 8.19
C ALA A 15 14.08 -23.83 7.05
N ALA A 16 13.15 -24.11 6.13
CA ALA A 16 12.62 -23.10 5.25
C ALA A 16 11.91 -22.10 6.17
N GLY A 17 12.62 -21.06 6.60
CA GLY A 17 11.96 -19.86 7.07
C GLY A 17 11.03 -19.44 5.94
N VAL A 18 9.73 -19.55 6.16
CA VAL A 18 8.75 -18.99 5.25
C VAL A 18 9.05 -17.50 5.27
N GLN A 19 9.66 -16.97 4.21
CA GLN A 19 9.83 -15.53 4.12
C GLN A 19 8.46 -14.98 3.74
N ALA A 20 7.87 -14.11 4.57
CA ALA A 20 6.60 -13.46 4.28
C ALA A 20 6.58 -12.90 2.84
N GLN A 21 5.57 -13.32 2.07
CA GLN A 21 5.44 -12.99 0.65
C GLN A 21 5.35 -11.47 0.45
N GLU A 22 6.22 -10.93 -0.40
CA GLU A 22 6.13 -9.54 -0.88
C GLU A 22 5.00 -9.41 -1.90
N LEU A 23 4.05 -8.52 -1.60
CA LEU A 23 2.88 -8.27 -2.45
C LEU A 23 3.11 -7.16 -3.47
N ILE A 24 4.04 -6.24 -3.20
CA ILE A 24 4.38 -5.15 -4.11
C ILE A 24 5.27 -5.67 -5.25
N LYS A 25 4.92 -5.29 -6.48
CA LYS A 25 5.80 -5.43 -7.64
C LYS A 25 6.47 -4.08 -7.93
N ASP A 26 7.64 -4.11 -8.57
CA ASP A 26 8.34 -2.88 -8.95
C ASP A 26 8.47 -1.88 -7.78
N ASN A 27 8.94 -2.39 -6.63
CA ASN A 27 8.99 -1.65 -5.37
C ASN A 27 9.94 -0.44 -5.40
N GLU A 28 10.83 -0.38 -6.39
CA GLU A 28 11.80 0.70 -6.65
C GLU A 28 11.48 1.49 -7.93
N PHE A 29 10.25 1.33 -8.47
CA PHE A 29 9.72 2.12 -9.58
C PHE A 29 10.52 2.05 -10.89
N ASP A 30 11.20 0.94 -11.15
CA ASP A 30 12.02 0.76 -12.35
C ASP A 30 11.19 0.71 -13.63
N ASN A 31 9.97 0.19 -13.52
CA ASN A 31 9.04 -0.12 -14.61
C ASN A 31 7.68 0.58 -14.44
N ALA A 32 7.61 1.60 -13.58
CA ALA A 32 6.39 2.32 -13.31
C ALA A 32 5.89 3.07 -14.57
N ASP A 33 4.59 2.98 -14.83
CA ASP A 33 3.94 3.71 -15.92
C ASP A 33 2.98 4.76 -15.35
N ILE A 34 3.57 5.89 -14.98
CA ILE A 34 2.84 7.02 -14.41
C ILE A 34 2.04 7.80 -15.48
N THR A 35 2.22 7.48 -16.76
CA THR A 35 1.51 8.12 -17.89
C THR A 35 0.18 7.45 -18.21
N THR A 36 0.05 6.16 -17.87
CA THR A 36 -1.20 5.42 -17.98
C THR A 36 -2.20 5.84 -16.90
N GLU A 37 -3.42 6.17 -17.34
CA GLU A 37 -4.56 6.38 -16.44
C GLU A 37 -4.96 5.06 -15.78
N TYR A 38 -4.85 5.03 -14.47
CA TYR A 38 -5.27 3.91 -13.65
C TYR A 38 -6.80 3.73 -13.73
N GLY A 39 -7.25 2.50 -14.00
CA GLY A 39 -8.68 2.13 -13.91
C GLY A 39 -9.55 2.58 -15.08
N SER A 40 -8.96 2.96 -16.22
CA SER A 40 -9.71 3.04 -17.48
C SER A 40 -10.24 1.64 -17.84
N LYS A 41 -11.40 1.58 -18.50
CA LYS A 41 -12.15 0.32 -18.77
C LYS A 41 -11.31 -0.77 -19.46
N ASP A 42 -10.27 -0.34 -20.18
CA ASP A 42 -9.38 -1.20 -20.96
C ASP A 42 -8.01 -1.43 -20.28
N ASN A 43 -7.75 -0.82 -19.11
CA ASN A 43 -6.45 -0.88 -18.43
C ASN A 43 -6.57 -1.50 -17.03
N VAL A 44 -6.45 -2.82 -17.02
CA VAL A 44 -6.57 -3.71 -15.86
C VAL A 44 -5.17 -4.11 -15.35
N THR A 45 -4.14 -3.28 -15.55
CA THR A 45 -2.75 -3.70 -15.34
C THR A 45 -2.46 -3.95 -13.85
N PHE A 46 -2.19 -5.21 -13.53
CA PHE A 46 -1.76 -5.63 -12.20
C PHE A 46 -0.25 -5.46 -12.04
N GLY A 47 0.20 -5.15 -10.82
CA GLY A 47 1.63 -5.04 -10.50
C GLY A 47 2.34 -3.82 -11.09
N THR A 48 1.67 -2.98 -11.87
CA THR A 48 2.23 -1.72 -12.39
C THR A 48 1.74 -0.54 -11.57
N TRP A 49 2.66 0.38 -11.26
CA TRP A 49 2.32 1.68 -10.68
C TRP A 49 1.77 2.59 -11.77
N CYS A 50 0.52 3.04 -11.59
CA CYS A 50 -0.19 3.93 -12.51
C CYS A 50 -0.75 5.14 -11.75
N SER A 51 -1.13 6.21 -12.45
CA SER A 51 -1.68 7.42 -11.81
C SER A 51 -3.14 7.69 -12.19
N VAL A 52 -3.88 8.34 -11.29
CA VAL A 52 -5.14 9.01 -11.59
C VAL A 52 -4.93 10.49 -11.40
N ASN A 53 -5.33 11.32 -12.36
CA ASN A 53 -5.18 12.78 -12.29
C ASN A 53 -6.32 13.52 -13.00
N ASN A 54 -7.55 13.32 -12.53
CA ASN A 54 -8.74 13.72 -13.28
C ASN A 54 -9.01 15.24 -13.29
N GLU A 55 -8.25 16.03 -12.50
CA GLU A 55 -8.43 17.48 -12.38
C GLU A 55 -7.16 18.27 -12.70
N THR A 56 -6.09 17.62 -13.19
CA THR A 56 -4.76 18.25 -13.38
C THR A 56 -4.19 18.92 -12.13
N ALA A 57 -4.72 18.56 -10.95
CA ALA A 57 -4.38 19.10 -9.64
C ALA A 57 -3.08 18.54 -9.07
N ALA A 58 -2.54 17.49 -9.70
CA ALA A 58 -1.39 16.76 -9.23
C ALA A 58 -0.32 16.63 -10.32
N SER A 59 0.92 16.43 -9.90
CA SER A 59 2.00 15.97 -10.76
C SER A 59 2.55 14.66 -10.22
N PHE A 60 2.74 13.69 -11.09
CA PHE A 60 3.30 12.38 -10.77
C PHE A 60 4.42 12.11 -11.75
N ARG A 61 5.62 11.77 -11.25
CA ARG A 61 6.81 11.59 -12.07
C ARG A 61 7.72 10.53 -11.49
N ILE A 62 8.44 9.82 -12.34
CA ILE A 62 9.62 9.06 -11.93
C ILE A 62 10.83 9.96 -12.14
N ILE A 63 11.62 10.18 -11.09
CA ILE A 63 12.83 11.01 -11.14
C ILE A 63 14.03 10.22 -10.61
N ASN A 64 15.24 10.65 -10.95
CA ASN A 64 16.48 10.10 -10.37
C ASN A 64 16.91 10.93 -9.15
N ASP A 65 16.66 10.41 -7.95
CA ASP A 65 17.20 10.94 -6.69
C ASP A 65 18.67 10.50 -6.49
N LYS A 66 19.48 11.40 -5.95
CA LYS A 66 20.92 11.17 -5.76
C LYS A 66 21.25 10.03 -4.79
N GLN A 67 20.38 9.73 -3.83
CA GLN A 67 20.63 8.72 -2.79
C GLN A 67 19.94 7.40 -3.10
N ARG A 68 18.76 7.44 -3.74
CA ARG A 68 17.91 6.26 -3.93
C ARG A 68 17.69 5.84 -5.38
N GLY A 69 18.28 6.53 -6.36
CA GLY A 69 18.10 6.18 -7.77
C GLY A 69 16.72 6.59 -8.27
N LYS A 70 16.04 5.73 -9.03
CA LYS A 70 14.68 6.03 -9.48
C LYS A 70 13.72 6.06 -8.30
N VAL A 71 12.91 7.10 -8.20
CA VAL A 71 11.91 7.26 -7.15
C VAL A 71 10.63 7.86 -7.73
N LEU A 72 9.51 7.58 -7.07
CA LEU A 72 8.25 8.24 -7.40
C LEU A 72 8.19 9.61 -6.71
N GLU A 73 8.09 10.66 -7.50
CA GLU A 73 7.69 12.00 -7.06
C GLU A 73 6.18 12.18 -7.25
N PHE A 74 5.51 12.69 -6.22
CA PHE A 74 4.14 13.16 -6.35
C PHE A 74 3.90 14.46 -5.59
N SER A 75 3.25 15.41 -6.27
CA SER A 75 2.79 16.67 -5.72
C SER A 75 1.32 16.85 -6.02
N VAL A 76 0.59 17.48 -5.09
CA VAL A 76 -0.82 17.79 -5.26
C VAL A 76 -1.11 19.14 -4.64
N ASP A 77 -1.89 19.99 -5.31
CA ASP A 77 -2.53 21.11 -4.63
C ASP A 77 -3.75 20.57 -3.85
N PRO A 78 -3.69 20.56 -2.51
CA PRO A 78 -4.75 19.97 -1.69
C PRO A 78 -6.10 20.69 -1.83
N LYS A 79 -6.12 21.94 -2.32
CA LYS A 79 -7.37 22.68 -2.58
C LYS A 79 -8.05 22.24 -3.87
N LEU A 80 -7.33 21.53 -4.74
CA LEU A 80 -7.78 21.13 -6.08
C LEU A 80 -8.01 19.62 -6.19
N THR A 81 -7.95 18.87 -5.10
CA THR A 81 -8.08 17.40 -5.16
C THR A 81 -9.06 16.86 -4.13
N THR A 82 -9.59 15.67 -4.42
CA THR A 82 -10.20 14.79 -3.44
C THR A 82 -9.49 13.44 -3.48
N TRP A 83 -9.72 12.61 -2.45
CA TRP A 83 -9.03 11.32 -2.31
C TRP A 83 -9.15 10.41 -3.54
N TYR A 84 -10.22 10.53 -4.33
CA TYR A 84 -10.50 9.69 -5.49
C TYR A 84 -10.11 10.29 -6.84
N LYS A 85 -9.56 11.52 -6.88
CA LYS A 85 -9.28 12.23 -8.13
C LYS A 85 -7.79 12.33 -8.48
N SER A 86 -6.92 12.27 -7.46
CA SER A 86 -5.47 12.33 -7.66
C SER A 86 -4.71 11.42 -6.70
N PHE A 87 -4.12 10.34 -7.22
CA PHE A 87 -3.26 9.42 -6.48
C PHE A 87 -2.45 8.55 -7.45
N VAL A 88 -1.38 7.95 -6.92
CA VAL A 88 -0.67 6.85 -7.58
C VAL A 88 -1.14 5.55 -6.98
N ALA A 89 -1.35 4.52 -7.79
CA ALA A 89 -1.81 3.23 -7.30
C ALA A 89 -1.14 2.06 -8.02
N GLN A 90 -0.96 0.96 -7.28
CA GLN A 90 -0.68 -0.35 -7.84
C GLN A 90 -1.84 -1.29 -7.50
N ARG A 91 -2.35 -1.99 -8.52
CA ARG A 91 -3.36 -3.02 -8.34
C ARG A 91 -2.69 -4.36 -8.05
N TYR A 92 -3.14 -5.04 -7.02
CA TYR A 92 -2.57 -6.32 -6.60
C TYR A 92 -3.09 -7.50 -7.43
N GLU A 93 -2.19 -8.41 -7.80
CA GLU A 93 -2.49 -9.67 -8.50
C GLU A 93 -2.50 -10.84 -7.51
N GLY A 94 -3.61 -11.58 -7.45
CA GLY A 94 -3.69 -12.83 -6.71
C GLY A 94 -4.72 -12.80 -5.58
N SER A 95 -4.47 -13.55 -4.51
CA SER A 95 -5.33 -13.59 -3.33
C SER A 95 -4.49 -13.58 -2.07
N VAL A 96 -4.96 -12.88 -1.04
CA VAL A 96 -4.30 -12.80 0.26
C VAL A 96 -5.19 -13.38 1.35
N GLU A 97 -4.58 -13.81 2.45
CA GLU A 97 -5.32 -14.26 3.62
C GLU A 97 -5.74 -13.07 4.49
N PRO A 98 -6.85 -13.18 5.25
CA PRO A 98 -7.13 -12.26 6.33
C PRO A 98 -5.95 -12.20 7.32
N GLY A 99 -5.70 -11.03 7.88
CA GLY A 99 -4.67 -10.84 8.91
C GLY A 99 -4.07 -9.45 8.91
N MET A 100 -3.05 -9.27 9.75
CA MET A 100 -2.30 -8.02 9.80
C MET A 100 -1.23 -8.00 8.71
N TYR A 101 -1.15 -6.89 7.99
CA TYR A 101 -0.15 -6.63 6.97
C TYR A 101 0.58 -5.33 7.29
N LYS A 102 1.89 -5.33 7.10
CA LYS A 102 2.73 -4.15 7.26
C LYS A 102 3.05 -3.58 5.88
N LEU A 103 2.59 -2.37 5.64
CA LEU A 103 3.01 -1.56 4.51
C LEU A 103 4.20 -0.72 4.94
N GLY A 104 5.32 -0.82 4.23
CA GLY A 104 6.54 -0.05 4.50
C GLY A 104 7.02 0.69 3.26
N PHE A 105 7.63 1.86 3.44
CA PHE A 105 8.19 2.66 2.34
C PHE A 105 9.18 3.70 2.87
N TRP A 106 10.15 4.06 2.05
CA TRP A 106 10.97 5.24 2.28
C TRP A 106 10.24 6.48 1.77
N ALA A 107 10.31 7.58 2.52
CA ALA A 107 9.80 8.86 2.07
C ALA A 107 10.69 10.03 2.50
N LYS A 108 10.68 11.09 1.70
CA LYS A 108 11.17 12.43 2.08
C LYS A 108 10.35 13.54 1.41
N SER A 109 10.38 14.73 1.99
CA SER A 109 9.76 15.93 1.47
C SER A 109 10.46 17.15 2.06
N GLU A 110 10.91 18.07 1.21
CA GLU A 110 11.60 19.31 1.63
C GLU A 110 10.60 20.41 2.04
N ASP A 111 9.33 20.25 1.66
CA ASP A 111 8.26 21.24 1.80
C ASP A 111 7.09 20.72 2.65
N MET A 112 7.39 19.83 3.59
CA MET A 112 6.44 19.32 4.61
C MET A 112 5.21 18.62 4.04
N GLY A 113 5.39 17.87 2.95
CA GLY A 113 4.38 16.98 2.39
C GLY A 113 3.91 15.95 3.41
N GLN A 114 2.67 15.45 3.22
CA GLN A 114 2.09 14.40 4.05
C GLN A 114 1.60 13.27 3.15
N VAL A 115 2.18 12.09 3.31
CA VAL A 115 1.73 10.89 2.61
C VAL A 115 0.44 10.41 3.25
N LYS A 116 -0.60 10.22 2.45
CA LYS A 116 -1.79 9.44 2.79
C LYS A 116 -1.75 8.14 2.01
N VAL A 117 -1.85 7.02 2.72
CA VAL A 117 -1.91 5.69 2.13
C VAL A 117 -3.26 5.06 2.44
N PHE A 118 -3.94 4.54 1.42
CA PHE A 118 -5.18 3.78 1.60
C PHE A 118 -5.17 2.56 0.68
N ILE A 119 -5.84 1.50 1.11
CA ILE A 119 -6.01 0.28 0.31
C ILE A 119 -7.49 0.14 0.03
N ARG A 120 -7.87 0.32 -1.24
CA ARG A 120 -9.27 0.24 -1.67
C ARG A 120 -9.55 -1.05 -2.42
N LEU A 121 -10.75 -1.57 -2.24
CA LEU A 121 -11.18 -2.83 -2.82
C LEU A 121 -11.85 -2.61 -4.18
N ARG A 122 -11.73 -3.61 -5.04
CA ARG A 122 -12.34 -3.64 -6.35
C ARG A 122 -13.11 -4.92 -6.57
N ASP A 123 -14.09 -4.89 -7.45
CA ASP A 123 -14.70 -6.13 -7.94
C ASP A 123 -13.78 -6.84 -8.95
N ALA A 124 -14.21 -8.03 -9.39
CA ALA A 124 -13.49 -8.83 -10.38
C ALA A 124 -13.26 -8.09 -11.71
N ASN A 125 -14.16 -7.17 -12.09
CA ASN A 125 -14.04 -6.36 -13.31
C ASN A 125 -13.18 -5.10 -13.10
N GLY A 126 -12.69 -4.87 -11.88
CA GLY A 126 -11.95 -3.67 -11.54
C GLY A 126 -12.79 -2.44 -11.32
N LYS A 127 -14.08 -2.56 -11.04
CA LYS A 127 -14.87 -1.44 -10.54
C LYS A 127 -14.45 -1.09 -9.12
N ASP A 128 -14.39 0.20 -8.81
CA ASP A 128 -14.18 0.68 -7.43
C ASP A 128 -15.41 0.35 -6.57
N LEU A 129 -15.19 -0.34 -5.45
CA LEU A 129 -16.24 -0.71 -4.49
C LEU A 129 -16.48 0.37 -3.43
N GLN A 130 -15.63 1.40 -3.35
CA GLN A 130 -15.60 2.37 -2.25
C GLN A 130 -15.51 1.72 -0.86
N ARG A 131 -14.81 0.58 -0.80
CA ARG A 131 -14.50 -0.15 0.43
C ARG A 131 -13.00 -0.07 0.69
N PHE A 132 -12.62 0.03 1.96
CA PHE A 132 -11.24 0.27 2.37
C PHE A 132 -10.81 -0.75 3.42
N VAL A 133 -9.59 -1.28 3.27
CA VAL A 133 -8.94 -2.08 4.32
C VAL A 133 -8.62 -1.19 5.51
N LEU A 134 -8.89 -1.68 6.71
CA LEU A 134 -8.67 -0.94 7.95
C LEU A 134 -7.18 -0.69 8.21
N CYS A 135 -6.77 0.58 8.30
CA CYS A 135 -5.50 0.99 8.91
C CYS A 135 -5.65 1.13 10.42
N THR A 136 -4.74 0.53 11.18
CA THR A 136 -4.80 0.48 12.65
C THR A 136 -4.12 1.67 13.33
N GLN A 137 -3.43 2.55 12.57
CA GLN A 137 -2.60 3.65 13.09
C GLN A 137 -3.31 4.53 14.13
N SER A 138 -4.59 4.85 13.92
CA SER A 138 -5.38 5.70 14.82
C SER A 138 -6.53 4.96 15.51
N GLN A 139 -6.49 3.62 15.51
CA GLN A 139 -7.55 2.79 16.06
C GLN A 139 -7.73 3.06 17.58
N PRO A 140 -8.94 3.45 18.03
CA PRO A 140 -9.19 3.71 19.44
C PRO A 140 -9.36 2.40 20.22
N LYS A 141 -9.04 2.45 21.52
CA LYS A 141 -9.27 1.32 22.43
C LYS A 141 -10.75 0.95 22.60
N LYS A 142 -11.66 1.92 22.46
CA LYS A 142 -13.11 1.71 22.57
C LYS A 142 -13.70 1.60 21.17
N ALA A 143 -14.47 0.53 20.92
CA ALA A 143 -14.98 0.20 19.60
C ALA A 143 -16.00 1.20 19.04
N ASP A 144 -16.71 1.94 19.88
CA ASP A 144 -17.73 2.93 19.53
C ASP A 144 -17.16 4.32 19.16
N ARG A 145 -15.87 4.57 19.42
CA ARG A 145 -15.24 5.85 19.09
C ARG A 145 -14.95 5.95 17.60
N LYS A 146 -15.32 7.08 17.01
CA LYS A 146 -15.01 7.39 15.62
C LYS A 146 -13.55 7.77 15.43
N PHE A 147 -12.94 7.29 14.36
CA PHE A 147 -11.57 7.59 13.96
C PHE A 147 -11.40 7.45 12.45
N TYR A 148 -10.28 7.93 11.92
CA TYR A 148 -9.93 7.75 10.51
C TYR A 148 -9.14 6.45 10.33
N GLY A 149 -9.85 5.35 10.09
CA GLY A 149 -9.26 4.04 9.83
C GLY A 149 -9.18 3.64 8.36
N GLY A 150 -9.75 4.42 7.43
CA GLY A 150 -9.73 4.08 6.00
C GLY A 150 -8.40 4.39 5.31
N PHE A 151 -7.47 5.02 6.01
CA PHE A 151 -6.14 5.39 5.52
C PHE A 151 -5.16 5.51 6.69
N GLY A 152 -3.87 5.42 6.39
CA GLY A 152 -2.78 5.83 7.27
C GLY A 152 -2.07 7.08 6.74
N LYS A 153 -1.33 7.75 7.61
CA LYS A 153 -0.54 8.93 7.25
C LYS A 153 0.93 8.79 7.65
N ALA A 154 1.82 9.35 6.85
CA ALA A 154 3.22 9.58 7.20
C ALA A 154 3.60 11.03 6.91
N ASN A 155 4.40 11.63 7.78
CA ASN A 155 4.89 13.01 7.65
C ASN A 155 6.39 12.96 7.35
N PRO A 156 6.79 12.84 6.07
CA PRO A 156 8.19 12.88 5.66
C PRO A 156 8.88 14.17 6.11
N SER A 157 10.16 14.05 6.46
CA SER A 157 11.07 15.19 6.63
C SER A 157 11.91 15.39 5.37
N GLY A 158 12.79 16.39 5.33
CA GLY A 158 13.77 16.58 4.24
C GLY A 158 14.81 15.45 4.13
N LYS A 159 14.78 14.45 5.03
CA LYS A 159 15.66 13.27 4.98
C LYS A 159 14.86 12.02 4.71
N TRP A 160 15.44 11.13 3.89
CA TRP A 160 14.91 9.79 3.66
C TRP A 160 14.74 9.05 4.98
N THR A 161 13.48 8.72 5.30
CA THR A 161 13.10 7.99 6.50
C THR A 161 12.19 6.84 6.10
N TYR A 162 12.36 5.68 6.73
CA TYR A 162 11.49 4.53 6.51
C TYR A 162 10.26 4.62 7.40
N TYR A 163 9.09 4.55 6.79
CA TYR A 163 7.79 4.61 7.46
C TYR A 163 7.07 3.26 7.33
N THR A 164 6.28 2.92 8.33
CA THR A 164 5.44 1.72 8.33
C THR A 164 4.02 2.04 8.76
N LEU A 165 3.05 1.39 8.11
CA LEU A 165 1.63 1.46 8.42
C LEU A 165 1.08 0.03 8.47
N ASP A 166 0.36 -0.29 9.54
CA ASP A 166 -0.26 -1.61 9.69
C ASP A 166 -1.72 -1.55 9.21
N PHE A 167 -2.08 -2.54 8.39
CA PHE A 167 -3.41 -2.72 7.82
C PHE A 167 -3.97 -4.08 8.22
N ASN A 168 -5.20 -4.10 8.71
CA ASN A 168 -5.93 -5.32 9.03
C ASN A 168 -6.77 -5.75 7.81
N PHE A 169 -6.24 -6.69 7.02
CA PHE A 169 -6.94 -7.29 5.89
C PHE A 169 -8.13 -8.17 6.31
N GLY A 170 -8.34 -8.42 7.60
CA GLY A 170 -9.56 -9.05 8.10
C GLY A 170 -10.75 -8.09 8.28
N LYS A 171 -10.53 -6.76 8.18
CA LYS A 171 -11.56 -5.76 8.44
C LYS A 171 -11.66 -4.70 7.35
N VAL A 172 -12.88 -4.37 6.96
CA VAL A 172 -13.17 -3.42 5.88
C VAL A 172 -14.19 -2.37 6.31
N SER A 173 -14.10 -1.19 5.74
CA SER A 173 -15.03 -0.07 5.95
C SER A 173 -15.62 0.39 4.63
N ASN A 174 -16.88 0.81 4.64
CA ASN A 174 -17.59 1.42 3.49
C ASN A 174 -17.31 2.93 3.34
N THR A 175 -16.35 3.48 4.09
CA THR A 175 -15.98 4.90 4.01
C THR A 175 -14.51 5.12 4.34
N ILE A 176 -13.88 6.06 3.63
CA ILE A 176 -12.54 6.56 3.94
C ILE A 176 -12.55 7.58 5.09
N TYR A 177 -13.73 8.13 5.42
CA TYR A 177 -13.90 9.11 6.49
C TYR A 177 -13.99 8.43 7.85
N GLN A 178 -14.43 9.19 8.86
CA GLN A 178 -14.52 8.68 10.21
C GLN A 178 -15.59 7.59 10.36
N PHE A 179 -15.23 6.49 11.02
CA PHE A 179 -16.11 5.39 11.40
C PHE A 179 -15.69 4.83 12.76
N SER A 180 -16.56 4.05 13.39
CA SER A 180 -16.25 3.27 14.59
C SER A 180 -15.93 1.82 14.22
N MET A 181 -15.27 1.06 15.09
CA MET A 181 -15.00 -0.36 14.82
C MET A 181 -16.29 -1.18 14.67
N ASN A 182 -17.39 -0.74 15.28
CA ASN A 182 -18.71 -1.37 15.13
C ASN A 182 -19.30 -1.20 13.72
N ASP A 183 -18.81 -0.22 12.95
CA ASP A 183 -19.23 0.03 11.57
C ASP A 183 -18.41 -0.79 10.54
N THR A 184 -17.40 -1.55 11.01
CA THR A 184 -16.56 -2.38 10.13
C THR A 184 -17.18 -3.75 9.88
N GLU A 185 -16.92 -4.29 8.71
CA GLU A 185 -17.31 -5.65 8.30
C GLU A 185 -16.08 -6.57 8.29
N ASP A 186 -16.31 -7.87 8.42
CA ASP A 186 -15.28 -8.86 8.12
C ASP A 186 -15.00 -8.88 6.61
N ALA A 187 -13.73 -8.93 6.24
CA ALA A 187 -13.34 -9.06 4.83
C ALA A 187 -13.80 -10.42 4.28
N THR A 188 -14.39 -10.41 3.10
CA THR A 188 -14.77 -11.63 2.38
C THR A 188 -13.62 -12.15 1.53
N PRO A 189 -13.62 -13.43 1.11
CA PRO A 189 -12.63 -13.93 0.15
C PRO A 189 -12.57 -13.09 -1.14
N ALA A 190 -13.70 -12.55 -1.59
CA ALA A 190 -13.76 -11.70 -2.78
C ALA A 190 -13.01 -10.37 -2.56
N ASP A 191 -13.16 -9.74 -1.40
CA ASP A 191 -12.46 -8.51 -1.01
C ASP A 191 -10.92 -8.68 -1.11
N LEU A 192 -10.43 -9.90 -0.83
CA LEU A 192 -9.01 -10.23 -0.75
C LEU A 192 -8.38 -10.74 -2.06
N THR A 193 -9.12 -10.66 -3.17
CA THR A 193 -8.61 -11.02 -4.51
C THR A 193 -8.25 -9.81 -5.37
N ASN A 194 -8.76 -8.62 -5.02
CA ASN A 194 -8.66 -7.47 -5.90
C ASN A 194 -8.70 -6.16 -5.13
N PHE A 195 -7.53 -5.56 -4.92
CA PHE A 195 -7.41 -4.29 -4.23
C PHE A 195 -6.30 -3.45 -4.84
N SER A 196 -6.21 -2.20 -4.40
CA SER A 196 -5.16 -1.29 -4.84
C SER A 196 -4.60 -0.49 -3.71
N ILE A 197 -3.28 -0.45 -3.67
CA ILE A 197 -2.50 0.34 -2.73
C ILE A 197 -2.35 1.72 -3.35
N CYS A 198 -2.85 2.74 -2.68
CA CYS A 198 -2.92 4.11 -3.19
C CYS A 198 -2.07 5.05 -2.33
N PHE A 199 -1.27 5.89 -2.98
CA PHE A 199 -0.50 6.98 -2.38
C PHE A 199 -1.03 8.33 -2.86
N GLN A 200 -1.22 9.25 -1.92
CA GLN A 200 -1.66 10.62 -2.17
C GLN A 200 -0.90 11.60 -1.28
N ASN A 201 -0.64 12.82 -1.77
CA ASN A 201 -0.23 13.92 -0.89
C ASN A 201 -1.48 14.55 -0.25
N SER A 202 -1.54 14.59 1.08
CA SER A 202 -2.62 15.20 1.85
C SER A 202 -2.16 16.33 2.78
N ALA A 203 -1.03 16.96 2.47
CA ALA A 203 -0.62 18.20 3.13
C ALA A 203 -1.69 19.28 2.94
N SER A 204 -1.72 20.29 3.81
CA SER A 204 -2.65 21.42 3.69
C SER A 204 -2.17 22.49 2.70
N GLU A 205 -0.88 22.47 2.35
CA GLU A 205 -0.26 23.37 1.39
C GLU A 205 0.41 22.60 0.25
N PRO A 206 0.58 23.21 -0.93
CA PRO A 206 1.29 22.60 -2.05
C PRO A 206 2.67 22.11 -1.63
N SER A 207 2.94 20.85 -1.92
CA SER A 207 4.20 20.19 -1.55
C SER A 207 4.52 19.02 -2.47
N SER A 208 5.78 18.62 -2.51
CA SER A 208 6.28 17.45 -3.23
C SER A 208 6.77 16.39 -2.26
N ILE A 209 6.46 15.13 -2.58
CA ILE A 209 6.90 13.98 -1.81
C ILE A 209 7.62 13.02 -2.74
N LEU A 210 8.76 12.52 -2.29
CA LEU A 210 9.43 11.38 -2.92
C LEU A 210 9.18 10.12 -2.08
N ILE A 211 8.84 9.02 -2.74
CA ILE A 211 8.79 7.69 -2.12
C ILE A 211 9.61 6.66 -2.90
N ASP A 212 10.08 5.65 -2.19
CA ASP A 212 10.86 4.54 -2.72
C ASP A 212 10.74 3.28 -1.84
N GLY A 213 11.09 2.10 -2.36
CA GLY A 213 11.22 0.85 -1.63
C GLY A 213 9.93 0.42 -0.94
N VAL A 214 8.82 0.41 -1.69
CA VAL A 214 7.50 0.08 -1.15
C VAL A 214 7.37 -1.43 -0.91
N SER A 215 6.89 -1.82 0.26
CA SER A 215 6.71 -3.21 0.65
C SER A 215 5.34 -3.40 1.29
N LEU A 216 4.70 -4.53 1.05
CA LEU A 216 3.50 -4.96 1.75
C LEU A 216 3.60 -6.46 2.02
N LYS A 217 3.66 -6.83 3.30
CA LYS A 217 3.84 -8.22 3.75
C LYS A 217 2.89 -8.55 4.88
N LYS A 218 2.42 -9.80 4.93
CA LYS A 218 1.72 -10.33 6.10
C LYS A 218 2.67 -10.32 7.29
N ILE A 219 2.18 -9.91 8.46
CA ILE A 219 2.91 -10.04 9.73
C ILE A 219 2.67 -11.47 10.21
N GLU A 220 3.74 -12.23 10.41
CA GLU A 220 3.67 -13.55 11.03
C GLU A 220 3.31 -13.38 12.51
N GLU A 221 2.30 -14.14 12.97
CA GLU A 221 1.89 -14.21 14.38
C GLU A 221 2.79 -15.17 15.17
#